data_AF-A0A7J2SWR3-F1
#
_entry.id   AF-A0A7J2SWR3-F1
#
_cell.length_a   1.000
_cell.length_b   1.000
_cell.length_c   1.000
_cell.angle_alpha   90.00
_cell.angle_beta   90.00
_cell.angle_gamma   90.00
#
_symmetry.space_group_name_H-M   'P 1'
#
loop_
_entity.id
_entity.type
_entity.pdbx_description
1 polymer ?
#
loop_
_entity_poly.entity_id
_entity_poly.type
_entity_poly.pdbx_seq_one_letter_code
_entity_poly.pdbx_strand_id
1 'polypeptide(L)'
;MKGELESGTPRPRSRAPGPALDLGARRIARQGERSAGGRPRYMVTLPKRLNALWELLWEERRAAHFALEVLDPLPPPRPGALPAVLNSTIDLGVRRVSRQGARSSRGAPRFTITLPLALNHAWGEIWRTRARVRVLAEVVRNGN
;
A
#
# COMPACT_ATOMS: atom_id res chain seq x y z
N MET A 1 10.70 -8.23 48.75
CA MET A 1 11.61 -7.40 47.93
C MET A 1 11.86 -8.13 46.62
N LYS A 2 11.66 -7.42 45.48
CA LYS A 2 12.12 -7.66 44.09
C LYS A 2 11.87 -9.06 43.49
N GLY A 3 11.02 -9.30 42.50
CA GLY A 3 10.46 -8.41 41.48
C GLY A 3 11.39 -8.29 40.28
N GLU A 4 11.36 -9.27 39.38
CA GLU A 4 11.82 -9.10 37.99
C GLU A 4 10.80 -9.75 37.05
N LEU A 5 9.86 -8.91 36.58
CA LEU A 5 9.05 -9.15 35.41
C LEU A 5 9.99 -9.01 34.19
N GLU A 6 10.37 -10.13 33.59
CA GLU A 6 10.94 -10.12 32.25
C GLU A 6 9.89 -9.58 31.28
N SER A 7 10.02 -8.29 30.98
CA SER A 7 9.25 -7.59 29.97
C SER A 7 9.75 -8.02 28.60
N GLY A 8 9.25 -9.18 28.14
CA GLY A 8 9.44 -9.66 26.78
C GLY A 8 8.86 -8.64 25.81
N THR A 9 9.71 -7.74 25.32
CA THR A 9 9.35 -6.83 24.22
C THR A 9 8.93 -7.71 23.04
N PRO A 10 7.74 -7.57 22.45
CA PRO A 10 7.38 -8.35 21.29
C PRO A 10 8.35 -7.95 20.17
N ARG A 11 9.36 -8.80 19.92
CA ARG A 11 10.19 -8.71 18.72
C ARG A 11 9.23 -8.57 17.54
N PRO A 12 9.45 -7.62 16.60
CA PRO A 12 8.73 -7.64 15.35
C PRO A 12 9.00 -9.01 14.74
N ARG A 13 7.99 -9.88 14.75
CA ARG A 13 8.08 -11.17 14.11
C ARG A 13 8.35 -10.87 12.65
N SER A 14 9.57 -11.13 12.20
CA SER A 14 9.90 -11.26 10.79
C SER A 14 8.99 -12.36 10.28
N ARG A 15 7.83 -11.95 9.74
CA ARG A 15 6.82 -12.88 9.27
C ARG A 15 7.41 -13.55 8.04
N ALA A 16 7.52 -14.87 8.09
CA ALA A 16 7.85 -15.66 6.91
C ALA A 16 6.87 -15.26 5.78
N PRO A 17 7.37 -14.91 4.58
CA PRO A 17 6.51 -14.47 3.50
C PRO A 17 5.52 -15.60 3.18
N GLY A 18 4.23 -15.37 3.43
CA GLY A 18 3.20 -16.20 2.82
C GLY A 18 3.28 -16.08 1.29
N PRO A 19 2.50 -16.88 0.53
CA PRO A 19 2.47 -16.72 -0.92
C PRO A 19 1.96 -15.32 -1.28
N ALA A 20 2.89 -14.41 -1.52
CA ALA A 20 2.60 -13.04 -1.93
C ALA A 20 2.21 -13.05 -3.41
N LEU A 21 0.98 -12.64 -3.69
CA LEU A 21 0.48 -12.45 -5.04
C LEU A 21 1.14 -11.21 -5.65
N ASP A 22 1.92 -11.41 -6.71
CA ASP A 22 2.50 -10.32 -7.49
C ASP A 22 1.45 -9.70 -8.43
N LEU A 23 1.10 -8.45 -8.14
CA LEU A 23 0.12 -7.68 -8.90
C LEU A 23 0.76 -6.90 -10.06
N GLY A 24 2.08 -7.02 -10.21
CA GLY A 24 2.90 -6.42 -11.26
C GLY A 24 3.24 -4.94 -11.01
N ALA A 25 3.96 -4.37 -11.97
CA ALA A 25 4.33 -2.96 -11.97
C ALA A 25 3.11 -2.04 -12.16
N ARG A 26 3.01 -1.01 -11.32
CA ARG A 26 1.96 0.00 -11.29
C ARG A 26 2.56 1.37 -11.10
N ARG A 27 1.77 2.40 -11.38
CA ARG A 27 2.08 3.78 -11.02
C ARG A 27 1.20 4.22 -9.86
N ILE A 28 1.77 5.06 -9.00
CA ILE A 28 0.99 5.77 -8.00
C ILE A 28 0.13 6.81 -8.72
N ALA A 29 -1.15 6.88 -8.36
CA ALA A 29 -2.05 7.96 -8.73
C ALA A 29 -2.17 8.94 -7.57
N ARG A 30 -2.30 10.23 -7.89
CA ARG A 30 -2.59 11.30 -6.93
C ARG A 30 -4.06 11.71 -7.11
N GLN A 31 -4.85 11.57 -6.07
CA GLN A 31 -6.20 12.14 -6.00
C GLN A 31 -6.10 13.52 -5.34
N GLY A 32 -6.66 14.51 -6.03
CA GLY A 32 -6.51 15.93 -5.71
C GLY A 32 -7.10 16.35 -4.36
N GLU A 33 -6.58 17.47 -3.90
CA GLU A 33 -7.17 18.36 -2.90
C GLU A 33 -8.62 18.68 -3.27
N ARG A 34 -9.59 18.21 -2.48
CA ARG A 34 -10.87 18.93 -2.46
C ARG A 34 -10.53 20.30 -1.89
N SER A 35 -10.94 21.35 -2.60
CA SER A 35 -10.74 22.78 -2.37
C SER A 35 -10.36 23.18 -0.93
N ALA A 36 -9.37 24.08 -0.81
CA ALA A 36 -8.82 24.66 0.42
C ALA A 36 -7.83 23.78 1.24
N GLY A 37 -6.63 23.53 0.71
CA GLY A 37 -5.46 23.15 1.51
C GLY A 37 -5.42 21.71 2.05
N GLY A 38 -6.23 20.80 1.50
CA GLY A 38 -6.18 19.39 1.88
C GLY A 38 -4.82 18.73 1.59
N ARG A 39 -4.44 17.69 2.34
CA ARG A 39 -3.26 16.90 1.96
C ARG A 39 -3.61 16.00 0.78
N PRO A 40 -2.74 15.85 -0.24
CA PRO A 40 -2.98 14.94 -1.35
C PRO A 40 -3.13 13.50 -0.84
N ARG A 41 -3.99 12.72 -1.50
CA ARG A 41 -4.09 11.27 -1.26
C ARG A 41 -3.48 10.52 -2.42
N TYR A 42 -2.59 9.60 -2.09
CA TYR A 42 -1.95 8.74 -3.07
C TYR A 42 -2.59 7.34 -3.05
N MET A 43 -2.70 6.71 -4.20
CA MET A 43 -3.32 5.40 -4.34
C MET A 43 -2.69 4.59 -5.47
N VAL A 44 -2.80 3.27 -5.38
CA VAL A 44 -2.41 2.36 -6.46
C VAL A 44 -3.64 1.63 -6.97
N THR A 45 -3.77 1.57 -8.30
CA THR A 45 -4.84 0.78 -8.95
C THR A 45 -4.45 -0.69 -9.00
N LEU A 46 -5.37 -1.55 -8.56
CA LEU A 46 -5.21 -2.99 -8.61
C LEU A 46 -5.53 -3.54 -10.01
N PRO A 47 -4.90 -4.64 -10.43
CA PRO A 47 -5.09 -5.22 -11.76
C PRO A 47 -6.51 -5.73 -11.99
N LYS A 48 -7.09 -5.37 -13.15
CA LYS A 48 -8.43 -5.81 -13.59
C LYS A 48 -8.60 -7.33 -13.68
N ARG A 49 -7.52 -8.06 -14.05
CA ARG A 49 -7.54 -9.53 -14.17
C ARG A 49 -7.89 -10.24 -12.85
N LEU A 50 -7.78 -9.54 -11.72
CA LEU A 50 -8.09 -10.03 -10.38
C LEU A 50 -9.32 -9.32 -9.78
N ASN A 51 -10.16 -8.67 -10.60
CA ASN A 51 -11.33 -7.95 -10.11
C ASN A 51 -12.30 -8.82 -9.31
N ALA A 52 -12.47 -10.10 -9.67
CA ALA A 52 -13.30 -11.02 -8.88
C ALA A 52 -12.77 -11.18 -7.44
N LEU A 53 -11.46 -11.31 -7.27
CA LEU A 53 -10.81 -11.35 -5.95
C LEU A 53 -11.01 -10.02 -5.20
N TRP A 54 -10.84 -8.89 -5.88
CA TRP A 54 -10.99 -7.58 -5.25
C TRP A 54 -12.42 -7.26 -4.85
N GLU A 55 -13.40 -7.65 -5.67
CA GLU A 55 -14.82 -7.54 -5.34
C GLU A 55 -15.13 -8.40 -4.13
N LEU A 56 -14.69 -9.67 -4.09
CA LEU A 56 -14.87 -10.54 -2.93
C LEU A 56 -14.29 -9.92 -1.64
N LEU A 57 -13.03 -9.48 -1.67
CA LEU A 57 -12.39 -8.86 -0.49
C LEU A 57 -13.11 -7.57 -0.07
N TRP A 58 -13.64 -6.80 -1.02
CA TRP A 58 -14.38 -5.58 -0.76
C TRP A 58 -15.76 -5.86 -0.14
N GLU A 59 -16.54 -6.77 -0.73
CA GLU A 59 -17.87 -7.18 -0.27
C GLU A 59 -17.81 -7.78 1.14
N GLU A 60 -16.86 -8.69 1.38
CA GLU A 60 -16.66 -9.34 2.68
C GLU A 60 -15.94 -8.44 3.70
N ARG A 61 -15.61 -7.19 3.33
CA ARG A 61 -14.85 -6.22 4.15
C ARG A 61 -13.52 -6.75 4.69
N ARG A 62 -12.93 -7.73 4.00
CA ARG A 62 -11.66 -8.36 4.33
C ARG A 62 -10.49 -7.45 3.96
N ALA A 63 -9.35 -7.70 4.59
CA ALA A 63 -8.13 -6.95 4.34
C ALA A 63 -7.02 -7.88 3.86
N ALA A 64 -6.09 -7.32 3.10
CA ALA A 64 -4.88 -8.00 2.67
C ALA A 64 -3.67 -7.20 3.15
N HIS A 65 -2.57 -7.89 3.39
CA HIS A 65 -1.28 -7.26 3.60
C HIS A 65 -0.72 -6.81 2.26
N PHE A 66 -0.20 -5.58 2.16
CA PHE A 66 0.38 -5.07 0.92
C PHE A 66 1.79 -4.54 1.14
N ALA A 67 2.66 -4.78 0.16
CA ALA A 67 3.98 -4.17 0.10
C ALA A 67 4.22 -3.61 -1.32
N LEU A 68 5.04 -2.57 -1.41
CA LEU A 68 5.41 -1.92 -2.67
C LEU A 68 6.91 -1.96 -2.86
N GLU A 69 7.37 -2.55 -3.96
CA GLU A 69 8.77 -2.48 -4.36
C GLU A 69 8.95 -1.37 -5.40
N VAL A 70 9.80 -0.37 -5.14
CA VAL A 70 10.10 0.71 -6.10
C VAL A 70 11.08 0.18 -7.13
N LEU A 71 10.68 0.17 -8.41
CA LEU A 71 11.45 -0.43 -9.49
C LEU A 71 12.38 0.55 -10.21
N ASP A 72 12.01 1.82 -10.22
CA ASP A 72 12.76 2.86 -10.94
C ASP A 72 13.59 3.69 -9.95
N PRO A 73 14.79 4.15 -10.35
CA PRO A 73 15.63 4.96 -9.48
C PRO A 73 14.93 6.26 -9.09
N LEU A 74 15.03 6.61 -7.80
CA LEU A 74 14.53 7.88 -7.28
C LEU A 74 15.67 8.89 -7.18
N PRO A 75 15.39 10.20 -7.34
CA PRO A 75 16.38 11.23 -7.10
C PRO A 75 16.86 11.17 -5.64
N PRO A 76 18.09 11.65 -5.36
CA PRO A 76 18.60 11.69 -4.01
C PRO A 76 17.65 12.46 -3.08
N PRO A 77 17.47 12.01 -1.83
CA PRO A 77 16.58 12.66 -0.89
C PRO A 77 17.01 14.12 -0.67
N ARG A 78 16.04 15.03 -0.64
CA ARG A 78 16.29 16.44 -0.31
C ARG A 78 16.72 16.57 1.16
N PRO A 79 17.56 17.56 1.51
CA PRO A 79 17.89 17.84 2.91
C PRO A 79 16.60 18.03 3.74
N GLY A 80 16.44 17.27 4.82
CA GLY A 80 15.25 17.29 5.68
C GLY A 80 14.11 16.34 5.26
N ALA A 81 14.22 15.65 4.13
CA ALA A 81 13.40 14.47 3.88
C ALA A 81 13.89 13.33 4.79
N LEU A 82 12.96 12.56 5.39
CA LEU A 82 13.30 11.37 6.18
C LEU A 82 14.39 10.56 5.46
N PRO A 83 15.40 10.05 6.21
CA PRO A 83 16.53 9.36 5.63
C PRO A 83 15.97 8.28 4.73
N ALA A 84 16.49 8.31 3.51
CA ALA A 84 16.10 7.51 2.37
C ALA A 84 15.37 6.23 2.78
N VAL A 85 14.17 6.03 2.22
CA VAL A 85 13.45 4.76 2.32
C VAL A 85 14.27 3.74 1.53
N LEU A 86 15.38 3.31 2.15
CA LEU A 86 16.49 2.48 1.70
C LEU A 86 16.18 1.05 2.08
N ASN A 87 15.11 0.55 1.52
CA ASN A 87 14.93 -0.84 1.19
C ASN A 87 13.97 -0.80 0.01
N SER A 88 14.30 -1.48 -1.09
CA SER A 88 13.53 -1.43 -2.33
C SER A 88 12.03 -1.67 -2.11
N THR A 89 11.67 -2.33 -0.99
CA THR A 89 10.31 -2.66 -0.58
C THR A 89 9.82 -1.82 0.61
N ILE A 90 8.65 -1.19 0.44
CA ILE A 90 7.90 -0.43 1.43
C ILE A 90 6.69 -1.24 1.87
N ASP A 91 6.68 -1.65 3.13
CA ASP A 91 5.53 -2.34 3.71
C ASP A 91 4.38 -1.36 3.99
N LEU A 92 3.20 -1.64 3.43
CA LEU A 92 1.98 -0.87 3.70
C LEU A 92 1.18 -1.46 4.85
N GLY A 93 1.49 -2.66 5.31
CA GLY A 93 0.73 -3.42 6.29
C GLY A 93 -0.62 -3.90 5.77
N VAL A 94 -1.52 -4.20 6.71
CA VAL A 94 -2.89 -4.64 6.41
C VAL A 94 -3.74 -3.46 5.91
N ARG A 95 -4.31 -3.59 4.71
CA ARG A 95 -5.15 -2.59 4.06
C ARG A 95 -6.40 -3.21 3.45
N ARG A 96 -7.48 -2.44 3.47
CA ARG A 96 -8.70 -2.76 2.71
C ARG A 96 -8.60 -2.21 1.30
N VAL A 97 -9.16 -2.95 0.35
CA VAL A 97 -9.34 -2.49 -1.01
C VAL A 97 -10.50 -1.50 -1.07
N SER A 98 -10.37 -0.48 -1.92
CA SER A 98 -11.41 0.52 -2.17
C SER A 98 -11.97 0.33 -3.57
N ARG A 99 -13.29 0.38 -3.71
CA ARG A 99 -13.97 0.36 -5.00
C ARG A 99 -14.16 1.79 -5.49
N GLN A 100 -13.52 2.16 -6.60
CA GLN A 100 -13.75 3.42 -7.30
C GLN A 100 -14.90 3.20 -8.28
N GLY A 101 -15.87 4.13 -8.27
CA GLY A 101 -17.22 3.98 -8.82
C GLY A 101 -17.33 3.26 -10.17
N ALA A 102 -18.43 2.53 -10.35
CA ALA A 102 -18.86 1.97 -11.63
C ALA A 102 -19.29 3.11 -12.56
N ARG A 103 -18.36 3.76 -13.26
CA ARG A 103 -18.74 4.66 -14.36
C ARG A 103 -19.28 3.81 -15.51
N SER A 104 -20.60 3.85 -15.66
CA SER A 104 -21.45 3.23 -16.69
C SER A 104 -21.72 1.73 -16.52
N SER A 105 -22.94 1.35 -16.92
CA SER A 105 -23.54 0.02 -17.00
C SER A 105 -22.78 -1.02 -17.85
N ARG A 106 -21.56 -0.69 -18.32
CA ARG A 106 -20.70 -1.55 -19.16
C ARG A 106 -19.24 -1.62 -18.68
N GLY A 107 -18.88 -0.92 -17.59
CA GLY A 107 -17.50 -0.88 -17.09
C GLY A 107 -17.26 -1.77 -15.88
N ALA A 108 -16.30 -2.69 -15.96
CA ALA A 108 -15.85 -3.43 -14.78
C ALA A 108 -15.35 -2.47 -13.68
N PRO A 109 -15.65 -2.73 -12.40
CA PRO A 109 -15.26 -1.87 -11.28
C PRO A 109 -13.73 -1.72 -11.20
N ARG A 110 -13.27 -0.56 -10.71
CA ARG A 110 -11.85 -0.29 -10.52
C ARG A 110 -11.53 -0.34 -9.03
N PHE A 111 -10.60 -1.20 -8.65
CA PHE A 111 -10.16 -1.31 -7.27
C PHE A 111 -8.84 -0.58 -7.04
N THR A 112 -8.70 0.03 -5.87
CA THR A 112 -7.50 0.75 -5.45
C THR A 112 -7.12 0.41 -4.01
N ILE A 113 -5.84 0.57 -3.69
CA ILE A 113 -5.37 0.70 -2.31
C ILE A 113 -4.98 2.15 -2.06
N THR A 114 -5.42 2.72 -0.94
CA THR A 114 -4.99 4.05 -0.51
C THR A 114 -3.67 3.93 0.24
N LEU A 115 -2.69 4.75 -0.13
CA LEU A 115 -1.38 4.73 0.50
C LEU A 115 -1.41 5.48 1.84
N PRO A 116 -0.62 5.02 2.84
CA PRO A 116 -0.61 5.63 4.18
C PRO A 116 -0.14 7.09 4.14
N LEU A 117 -0.86 7.96 4.86
CA LEU A 117 -0.55 9.40 4.91
C LEU A 117 0.83 9.70 5.54
N ALA A 118 1.32 8.83 6.43
CA ALA A 118 2.61 8.96 7.10
C ALA A 118 3.79 9.07 6.10
N LEU A 119 3.61 8.52 4.90
CA LEU A 119 4.64 8.49 3.84
C LEU A 119 4.26 9.37 2.63
N ASN A 120 3.34 10.33 2.80
CA ASN A 120 2.88 11.20 1.70
C ASN A 120 4.00 11.94 0.99
N HIS A 121 5.06 12.36 1.70
CA HIS A 121 6.22 12.96 1.06
C HIS A 121 6.89 11.99 0.08
N ALA A 122 7.13 10.75 0.49
CA ALA A 122 7.71 9.71 -0.36
C ALA A 122 6.79 9.37 -1.55
N TRP A 123 5.48 9.23 -1.32
CA TRP A 123 4.52 9.02 -2.39
C TRP A 123 4.50 10.17 -3.39
N GLY A 124 4.66 11.40 -2.91
CA GLY A 124 4.78 12.59 -3.74
C GLY A 124 5.98 12.54 -4.67
N GLU A 125 7.15 12.13 -4.17
CA GLU A 125 8.36 11.99 -4.99
C GLU A 125 8.25 10.84 -6.01
N ILE A 126 7.78 9.67 -5.59
CA ILE A 126 7.55 8.51 -6.48
C ILE A 126 6.52 8.87 -7.58
N TRP A 127 5.46 9.58 -7.21
CA TRP A 127 4.45 10.05 -8.17
C TRP A 127 5.04 11.09 -9.14
N ARG A 128 5.78 12.09 -8.63
CA ARG A 128 6.35 13.18 -9.43
C ARG A 128 7.34 12.66 -10.47
N THR A 129 8.16 11.68 -10.08
CA THR A 129 9.17 11.02 -10.94
C THR A 129 8.56 10.01 -11.90
N ARG A 130 7.24 9.73 -11.79
CA ARG A 130 6.53 8.68 -12.56
C ARG A 130 7.12 7.28 -12.39
N ALA A 131 7.84 7.06 -11.30
CA ALA A 131 8.44 5.78 -10.96
C ALA A 131 7.38 4.68 -10.82
N ARG A 132 7.75 3.49 -11.29
CA ARG A 132 6.95 2.27 -11.19
C ARG A 132 7.19 1.62 -9.84
N VAL A 133 6.10 1.07 -9.30
CA VAL A 133 6.12 0.25 -8.09
C VAL A 133 5.55 -1.12 -8.42
N ARG A 134 6.25 -2.20 -8.07
CA ARG A 134 5.68 -3.56 -8.06
C ARG A 134 4.86 -3.71 -6.80
N VAL A 135 3.64 -4.21 -6.94
CA VAL A 135 2.71 -4.35 -5.81
C VAL A 135 2.61 -5.82 -5.45
N LEU A 136 2.89 -6.12 -4.19
CA LEU A 136 2.77 -7.47 -3.62
C LEU A 136 1.60 -7.48 -2.64
N ALA A 137 0.80 -8.54 -2.66
CA ALA A 137 -0.34 -8.70 -1.76
C ALA A 137 -0.38 -10.09 -1.14
N GLU A 138 -0.58 -10.19 0.17
CA GLU A 138 -0.87 -11.44 0.88
C GLU A 138 -2.26 -11.34 1.50
N VAL A 139 -3.18 -12.22 1.08
CA VAL A 139 -4.52 -12.26 1.70
C VAL A 139 -4.36 -12.75 3.13
N VAL A 140 -4.82 -11.95 4.10
CA VAL A 140 -4.78 -12.35 5.50
C VAL A 140 -5.81 -13.47 5.67
N ARG A 141 -5.34 -14.72 5.76
CA ARG A 141 -6.18 -15.80 6.27
C ARG A 141 -6.44 -15.47 7.74
N ASN A 142 -7.68 -15.17 8.10
CA ASN A 142 -8.07 -15.19 9.49
C ASN A 142 -7.79 -16.62 9.97
N GLY A 143 -6.84 -16.75 10.90
CA GLY A 143 -6.67 -18.00 11.65
C GLY A 143 -8.00 -18.27 12.33
N ASN A 144 -8.52 -19.48 12.11
CA ASN A 144 -9.60 -20.02 12.90
C ASN A 144 -9.13 -20.20 14.34
#